data_AF-A0A099ZAZ8-F1
#
_entry.id   AF-A0A099ZAZ8-F1
#
_cell.length_a   1.000
_cell.length_b   1.000
_cell.length_c   1.000
_cell.angle_alpha   90.00
_cell.angle_beta   90.00
_cell.angle_gamma   90.00
#
_symmetry.space_group_name_H-M   'P 1'
#
loop_
_entity.id
_entity.type
_entity.pdbx_description
1 polymer ?
#
loop_
_entity_poly.entity_id
_entity_poly.type
_entity_poly.pdbx_seq_one_letter_code
_entity_poly.pdbx_strand_id
1 'polypeptide(L)'
;LQKPQPSRSDSPIVILRDARSARKAASAGGRKPATIRLVTKDLIRDLVVPVENPAASLVISLEDFQRIKEASRVLSKEEREARLAALKAEKNALLEAASERKNAMKQRAILQQRKDQLNDLEEEARERAQHLLQRATRMRLEQEDEIKEFSELILKAKCHMIRDTQILEKQLITKELEEEEKRLARMMEVERRKANERQEELERKRKQQLIRGRQELVKQIEKNAEERTMRAEQRDQEAQEMLECLKKMQMEDQKDLERKHEQQRKIQAEIKRINNENQRLKEEQLQREKMAEQRVLEYQRQKMAREAEFEAEQERIRREKEKETARLRALQERAQDYQAEKDALRAKRSQEAAEREWRRKEQEAARRKAETDALLKQSRLEQVAAREHSVAVQVQQDRDDFERILR
;
A
#
# COMPACT_ATOMS: atom_id res chain seq x y z
N LEU A 1 -6.42 101.70 8.50
CA LEU A 1 -6.41 102.54 9.72
C LEU A 1 -4.96 102.70 10.16
N GLN A 2 -4.62 103.87 10.71
CA GLN A 2 -3.31 104.31 11.24
C GLN A 2 -2.38 105.07 10.27
N LYS A 3 -2.45 106.40 10.39
CA LYS A 3 -1.26 107.28 10.35
C LYS A 3 -0.38 106.96 11.57
N PRO A 4 0.93 107.22 11.48
CA PRO A 4 1.48 108.32 12.27
C PRO A 4 2.57 109.14 11.56
N GLN A 5 2.59 110.45 11.84
CA GLN A 5 3.80 111.29 11.93
C GLN A 5 4.34 111.22 13.38
N PRO A 6 5.52 111.75 13.81
CA PRO A 6 6.33 112.87 13.27
C PRO A 6 7.87 112.78 13.47
N SER A 7 8.64 113.81 13.03
CA SER A 7 9.61 114.60 13.83
C SER A 7 10.70 115.29 13.00
N ARG A 8 11.17 116.43 13.52
CA ARG A 8 12.10 117.43 12.98
C ARG A 8 13.57 117.10 13.28
N SER A 9 14.51 117.66 12.49
CA SER A 9 15.86 118.12 12.90
C SER A 9 16.35 119.13 11.83
N ASP A 10 16.53 120.42 12.14
CA ASP A 10 17.65 121.13 12.79
C ASP A 10 18.97 121.18 11.99
N SER A 11 19.35 122.40 11.60
CA SER A 11 20.72 122.96 11.44
C SER A 11 20.82 124.07 10.36
N PRO A 12 21.78 125.01 10.49
CA PRO A 12 21.59 126.44 10.23
C PRO A 12 22.27 126.95 8.96
N ILE A 13 21.93 128.17 8.50
CA ILE A 13 22.71 128.88 7.48
C ILE A 13 23.16 130.24 7.99
N VAL A 14 24.47 130.38 8.06
CA VAL A 14 25.27 131.55 8.43
C VAL A 14 25.56 132.39 7.18
N ILE A 15 25.16 133.67 7.26
CA ILE A 15 25.80 134.94 6.88
C ILE A 15 26.95 134.89 5.85
N LEU A 16 26.88 135.75 4.82
CA LEU A 16 28.02 136.58 4.40
C LEU A 16 27.55 137.98 3.94
N ARG A 17 27.98 139.01 4.67
CA ARG A 17 28.02 140.43 4.30
C ARG A 17 29.42 140.73 3.77
N ASP A 18 29.51 141.57 2.74
CA ASP A 18 30.57 142.55 2.49
C ASP A 18 29.91 143.63 1.59
N ALA A 19 29.70 144.90 1.93
CA ALA A 19 30.41 145.94 2.70
C ALA A 19 31.67 146.49 2.00
N ARG A 20 31.59 147.82 1.74
CA ARG A 20 32.69 148.81 1.53
C ARG A 20 33.17 148.96 0.08
N SER A 21 33.53 150.13 -0.45
CA SER A 21 33.57 151.52 0.01
C SER A 21 34.07 152.38 -1.16
N ALA A 22 33.61 153.63 -1.32
CA ALA A 22 34.50 154.77 -1.63
C ALA A 22 33.76 156.11 -1.47
N ARG A 23 34.34 157.01 -0.68
CA ARG A 23 33.91 158.39 -0.39
C ARG A 23 34.92 159.36 -1.02
N LYS A 24 34.42 160.55 -1.41
CA LYS A 24 35.02 161.90 -1.39
C LYS A 24 36.42 162.14 -2.01
N ALA A 25 36.47 163.17 -2.87
CA ALA A 25 37.64 164.05 -2.99
C ALA A 25 37.20 165.52 -2.86
N ALA A 26 37.95 166.29 -2.08
CA ALA A 26 37.95 167.74 -1.95
C ALA A 26 39.41 168.21 -1.82
N SER A 27 39.66 169.51 -2.07
CA SER A 27 40.92 170.31 -1.96
C SER A 27 41.70 170.53 -3.29
N ALA A 28 42.48 171.60 -3.53
CA ALA A 28 42.64 172.99 -3.02
C ALA A 28 43.81 173.71 -3.78
N GLY A 29 43.79 175.07 -3.83
CA GLY A 29 44.97 175.99 -3.98
C GLY A 29 44.88 177.03 -5.12
N GLY A 30 45.13 178.36 -5.02
CA GLY A 30 45.51 179.39 -4.03
C GLY A 30 45.39 180.79 -4.75
N ARG A 31 45.26 182.00 -4.15
CA ARG A 31 46.01 182.72 -3.09
C ARG A 31 45.15 183.91 -2.55
N LYS A 32 45.37 184.36 -1.31
CA LYS A 32 44.76 185.58 -0.69
C LYS A 32 45.81 186.70 -0.52
N PRO A 33 45.50 188.00 -0.71
CA PRO A 33 46.30 189.11 -0.20
C PRO A 33 45.89 189.54 1.24
N ALA A 34 46.82 190.17 1.96
CA ALA A 34 46.79 190.42 3.41
C ALA A 34 46.08 191.75 3.80
N THR A 35 45.41 191.75 4.97
CA THR A 35 44.76 192.93 5.60
C THR A 35 45.26 193.10 7.04
N ILE A 36 45.53 194.34 7.47
CA ILE A 36 46.05 194.68 8.81
C ILE A 36 44.91 195.19 9.72
N ARG A 37 44.87 194.72 10.98
CA ARG A 37 43.92 195.08 12.05
C ARG A 37 44.45 196.24 12.90
N LEU A 38 43.70 197.34 13.03
CA LEU A 38 44.00 198.45 13.95
C LEU A 38 42.95 198.55 15.05
N VAL A 39 43.36 198.40 16.32
CA VAL A 39 42.53 198.47 17.54
C VAL A 39 42.72 199.84 18.22
N THR A 40 41.67 200.66 18.36
CA THR A 40 41.66 201.83 19.27
C THR A 40 40.40 201.80 20.15
N LYS A 41 40.39 202.57 21.26
CA LYS A 41 39.56 202.37 22.47
C LYS A 41 38.06 202.07 22.30
N ASP A 42 37.44 202.39 21.15
CA ASP A 42 36.04 202.02 20.89
C ASP A 42 35.79 201.22 19.60
N LEU A 43 36.74 201.01 18.68
CA LEU A 43 36.51 200.15 17.50
C LEU A 43 37.81 199.66 16.84
N ILE A 44 37.78 198.42 16.36
CA ILE A 44 38.85 197.76 15.59
C ILE A 44 38.52 197.84 14.09
N ARG A 45 39.43 198.36 13.26
CA ARG A 45 39.24 198.58 11.81
C ARG A 45 40.33 197.91 10.98
N ASP A 46 39.93 197.26 9.89
CA ASP A 46 40.81 196.50 8.99
C ASP A 46 40.96 197.25 7.66
N LEU A 47 42.18 197.72 7.36
CA LEU A 47 42.48 198.51 6.16
C LEU A 47 43.35 197.69 5.18
N VAL A 48 42.91 197.67 3.92
CA VAL A 48 43.56 196.97 2.80
C VAL A 48 44.50 197.95 2.10
N VAL A 49 45.77 197.55 1.91
CA VAL A 49 46.76 198.32 1.15
C VAL A 49 46.66 197.95 -0.34
N PRO A 50 46.33 198.89 -1.24
CA PRO A 50 46.35 198.67 -2.70
C PRO A 50 47.80 198.72 -3.21
N VAL A 51 48.20 197.73 -3.99
CA VAL A 51 49.44 197.77 -4.78
C VAL A 51 49.05 197.57 -6.24
N GLU A 52 49.35 198.59 -7.05
CA GLU A 52 49.15 198.65 -8.49
C GLU A 52 49.96 197.52 -9.15
N ASN A 53 49.27 196.52 -9.69
CA ASN A 53 49.89 195.45 -10.45
C ASN A 53 49.93 195.83 -11.95
N PRO A 54 51.03 195.46 -12.63
CA PRO A 54 51.34 195.86 -14.01
C PRO A 54 50.26 195.36 -14.98
N ALA A 55 50.09 196.03 -16.11
CA ALA A 55 49.08 195.73 -17.13
C ALA A 55 48.86 194.21 -17.29
N ALA A 56 47.71 193.72 -16.84
CA ALA A 56 47.47 192.32 -16.55
C ALA A 56 47.51 191.43 -17.80
N SER A 57 48.55 190.62 -17.92
CA SER A 57 48.64 189.51 -18.89
C SER A 57 47.87 188.30 -18.35
N LEU A 58 46.76 187.95 -19.00
CA LEU A 58 45.93 186.78 -18.69
C LEU A 58 46.66 185.50 -19.11
N VAL A 59 47.28 184.79 -18.16
CA VAL A 59 47.91 183.48 -18.41
C VAL A 59 46.82 182.40 -18.39
N ILE A 60 46.35 182.00 -19.56
CA ILE A 60 45.39 180.90 -19.77
C ILE A 60 46.17 179.59 -19.97
N SER A 61 45.74 178.48 -19.36
CA SER A 61 46.31 177.14 -19.58
C SER A 61 46.03 176.66 -21.02
N LEU A 62 46.86 175.78 -21.59
CA LEU A 62 46.64 175.28 -22.96
C LEU A 62 45.29 174.56 -23.10
N GLU A 63 44.86 173.81 -22.07
CA GLU A 63 43.56 173.13 -22.02
C GLU A 63 42.40 174.13 -21.94
N ASP A 64 42.50 175.18 -21.11
CA ASP A 64 41.46 176.21 -21.04
C ASP A 64 41.44 177.09 -22.29
N PHE A 65 42.59 177.38 -22.90
CA PHE A 65 42.67 178.08 -24.18
C PHE A 65 42.04 177.25 -25.30
N GLN A 66 42.32 175.94 -25.36
CA GLN A 66 41.67 175.05 -26.32
C GLN A 66 40.17 174.91 -26.02
N ARG A 67 39.75 174.79 -24.77
CA ARG A 67 38.34 174.75 -24.37
C ARG A 67 37.61 176.05 -24.70
N ILE A 68 38.22 177.21 -24.48
CA ILE A 68 37.68 178.53 -24.87
C ILE A 68 37.70 178.67 -26.40
N LYS A 69 38.72 178.18 -27.10
CA LYS A 69 38.80 178.18 -28.57
C LYS A 69 37.75 177.26 -29.21
N GLU A 70 37.47 176.10 -28.60
CA GLU A 70 36.41 175.17 -29.00
C GLU A 70 35.01 175.67 -28.59
N ALA A 71 34.87 176.37 -27.46
CA ALA A 71 33.60 176.94 -27.00
C ALA A 71 33.24 178.27 -27.70
N SER A 72 34.24 179.05 -28.13
CA SER A 72 34.09 180.27 -28.95
C SER A 72 33.99 180.00 -30.44
N ARG A 73 34.41 178.81 -30.91
CA ARG A 73 34.06 178.32 -32.25
C ARG A 73 32.54 178.23 -32.31
N VAL A 74 31.93 179.18 -33.00
CA VAL A 74 30.51 179.14 -33.38
C VAL A 74 30.36 177.94 -34.32
N LEU A 75 30.07 176.79 -33.73
CA LEU A 75 29.73 175.57 -34.46
C LEU A 75 28.63 175.93 -35.46
N SER A 76 28.82 175.53 -36.73
CA SER A 76 27.77 175.64 -37.73
C SER A 76 26.53 174.86 -37.24
N LYS A 77 25.33 175.17 -37.78
CA LYS A 77 24.12 174.42 -37.44
C LYS A 77 24.34 172.91 -37.59
N GLU A 78 25.08 172.52 -38.64
CA GLU A 78 25.42 171.13 -38.95
C GLU A 78 26.33 170.48 -37.89
N GLU A 79 27.35 171.18 -37.37
CA GLU A 79 28.24 170.62 -36.33
C GLU A 79 27.55 170.48 -34.97
N ARG A 80 26.61 171.39 -34.64
CA ARG A 80 25.74 171.26 -33.45
C ARG A 80 24.78 170.10 -33.59
N GLU A 81 24.17 169.94 -34.76
CA GLU A 81 23.30 168.84 -35.07
C GLU A 81 24.05 167.51 -35.02
N ALA A 82 25.28 167.44 -35.52
CA ALA A 82 26.13 166.24 -35.46
C ALA A 82 26.49 165.86 -34.01
N ARG A 83 26.87 166.82 -33.15
CA ARG A 83 27.12 166.53 -31.72
C ARG A 83 25.85 166.12 -30.97
N LEU A 84 24.72 166.76 -31.24
CA LEU A 84 23.44 166.37 -30.67
C LEU A 84 22.99 165.00 -31.18
N ALA A 85 23.25 164.68 -32.45
CA ALA A 85 22.99 163.38 -33.04
C ALA A 85 23.89 162.30 -32.41
N ALA A 86 25.17 162.58 -32.16
CA ALA A 86 26.08 161.67 -31.47
C ALA A 86 25.63 161.39 -30.03
N LEU A 87 25.30 162.43 -29.25
CA LEU A 87 24.77 162.27 -27.89
C LEU A 87 23.41 161.54 -27.86
N LYS A 88 22.55 161.79 -28.85
CA LYS A 88 21.29 161.04 -29.04
C LYS A 88 21.57 159.59 -29.41
N ALA A 89 22.55 159.32 -30.27
CA ALA A 89 22.95 157.98 -30.66
C ALA A 89 23.50 157.18 -29.48
N GLU A 90 24.35 157.79 -28.63
CA GLU A 90 24.85 157.15 -27.41
C GLU A 90 23.71 156.86 -26.41
N LYS A 91 22.78 157.81 -26.20
CA LYS A 91 21.61 157.59 -25.35
C LYS A 91 20.69 156.50 -25.91
N ASN A 92 20.47 156.50 -27.22
CA ASN A 92 19.66 155.49 -27.89
C ASN A 92 20.32 154.10 -27.77
N ALA A 93 21.64 154.00 -27.98
CA ALA A 93 22.38 152.75 -27.82
C ALA A 93 22.30 152.19 -26.38
N LEU A 94 22.37 153.06 -25.35
CA LEU A 94 22.17 152.65 -23.96
C LEU A 94 20.74 152.17 -23.67
N LEU A 95 19.73 152.85 -24.23
CA LEU A 95 18.33 152.46 -24.10
C LEU A 95 18.04 151.15 -24.85
N GLU A 96 18.59 150.98 -26.05
CA GLU A 96 18.52 149.74 -26.84
C GLU A 96 19.16 148.58 -26.06
N ALA A 97 20.38 148.73 -25.54
CA ALA A 97 21.02 147.71 -24.71
C ALA A 97 20.21 147.35 -23.44
N ALA A 98 19.53 148.33 -22.82
CA ALA A 98 18.62 148.08 -21.70
C ALA A 98 17.35 147.33 -22.13
N SER A 99 16.79 147.70 -23.30
CA SER A 99 15.63 147.03 -23.88
C SER A 99 15.94 145.58 -24.28
N GLU A 100 17.12 145.33 -24.84
CA GLU A 100 17.64 144.00 -25.18
C GLU A 100 17.80 143.13 -23.94
N ARG A 101 18.37 143.67 -22.84
CA ARG A 101 18.44 142.96 -21.55
C ARG A 101 17.05 142.61 -21.01
N LYS A 102 16.08 143.54 -21.11
CA LYS A 102 14.69 143.31 -20.68
C LYS A 102 14.02 142.25 -21.55
N ASN A 103 14.24 142.28 -22.86
CA ASN A 103 13.70 141.30 -23.81
C ASN A 103 14.34 139.92 -23.61
N ALA A 104 15.66 139.86 -23.37
CA ALA A 104 16.37 138.63 -23.02
C ALA A 104 15.87 138.05 -21.69
N MET A 105 15.59 138.88 -20.68
CA MET A 105 15.00 138.44 -19.42
C MET A 105 13.58 137.89 -19.64
N LYS A 106 12.73 138.56 -20.43
CA LYS A 106 11.38 138.07 -20.76
C LYS A 106 11.43 136.74 -21.53
N GLN A 107 12.32 136.62 -22.52
CA GLN A 107 12.51 135.37 -23.24
C GLN A 107 13.02 134.27 -22.30
N ARG A 108 13.96 134.57 -21.39
CA ARG A 108 14.41 133.63 -20.35
C ARG A 108 13.27 133.24 -19.39
N ALA A 109 12.38 134.16 -19.03
CA ALA A 109 11.23 133.87 -18.17
C ALA A 109 10.19 132.98 -18.88
N ILE A 110 9.89 133.24 -20.16
CA ILE A 110 9.02 132.37 -20.96
C ILE A 110 9.65 130.98 -21.15
N LEU A 111 10.96 130.93 -21.39
CA LEU A 111 11.70 129.68 -21.48
C LEU A 111 11.74 128.95 -20.14
N GLN A 112 11.82 129.67 -19.01
CA GLN A 112 11.71 129.09 -17.67
C GLN A 112 10.31 128.53 -17.42
N GLN A 113 9.23 129.24 -17.75
CA GLN A 113 7.86 128.69 -17.65
C GLN A 113 7.62 127.45 -18.54
N ARG A 114 8.30 127.36 -19.69
CA ARG A 114 8.28 126.15 -20.53
C ARG A 114 9.22 125.05 -20.03
N LYS A 115 10.25 125.43 -19.26
CA LYS A 115 11.26 124.56 -18.64
C LYS A 115 10.96 124.24 -17.18
N ASP A 116 9.89 124.77 -16.60
CA ASP A 116 9.24 124.21 -15.44
C ASP A 116 8.81 122.83 -15.92
N GLN A 117 9.74 121.89 -15.76
CA GLN A 117 9.62 120.51 -16.13
C GLN A 117 8.37 120.00 -15.42
N LEU A 118 7.57 119.26 -16.17
CA LEU A 118 6.40 118.59 -15.62
C LEU A 118 6.87 117.87 -14.35
N ASN A 119 6.11 118.02 -13.26
CA ASN A 119 6.44 117.34 -12.01
C ASN A 119 6.69 115.85 -12.30
N ASP A 120 7.57 115.16 -11.57
CA ASP A 120 7.76 113.70 -11.70
C ASP A 120 6.40 112.95 -11.64
N LEU A 121 5.44 113.49 -10.88
CA LEU A 121 4.06 113.03 -10.81
C LEU A 121 3.27 113.17 -12.13
N GLU A 122 3.51 114.23 -12.89
CA GLU A 122 2.91 114.48 -14.20
C GLU A 122 3.55 113.61 -15.30
N GLU A 123 4.84 113.32 -15.21
CA GLU A 123 5.51 112.35 -16.10
C GLU A 123 5.03 110.92 -15.85
N GLU A 124 4.97 110.48 -14.58
CA GLU A 124 4.36 109.18 -14.22
C GLU A 124 2.89 109.10 -14.65
N ALA A 125 2.12 110.18 -14.51
CA ALA A 125 0.74 110.22 -14.97
C ALA A 125 0.65 110.07 -16.50
N ARG A 126 1.58 110.66 -17.24
CA ARG A 126 1.67 110.51 -18.70
C ARG A 126 2.05 109.08 -19.10
N GLU A 127 3.02 108.46 -18.45
CA GLU A 127 3.41 107.07 -18.73
C GLU A 127 2.26 106.10 -18.43
N ARG A 128 1.57 106.28 -17.30
CA ARG A 128 0.38 105.49 -16.97
C ARG A 128 -0.72 105.70 -18.00
N ALA A 129 -0.96 106.94 -18.43
CA ALA A 129 -1.92 107.25 -19.49
C ALA A 129 -1.52 106.60 -20.82
N GLN A 130 -0.25 106.66 -21.20
CA GLN A 130 0.27 106.02 -22.41
C GLN A 130 0.16 104.50 -22.34
N HIS A 131 0.52 103.87 -21.22
CA HIS A 131 0.38 102.44 -21.03
C HIS A 131 -1.10 102.01 -21.07
N LEU A 132 -2.01 102.81 -20.51
CA LEU A 132 -3.45 102.58 -20.62
C LEU A 132 -3.94 102.70 -22.07
N LEU A 133 -3.47 103.70 -22.82
CA LEU A 133 -3.78 103.86 -24.24
C LEU A 133 -3.20 102.72 -25.08
N GLN A 134 -1.97 102.29 -24.81
CA GLN A 134 -1.32 101.14 -25.45
C GLN A 134 -2.06 99.84 -25.16
N ARG A 135 -2.48 99.64 -23.90
CA ARG A 135 -3.30 98.49 -23.53
C ARG A 135 -4.66 98.52 -24.21
N ALA A 136 -5.31 99.69 -24.27
CA ALA A 136 -6.60 99.85 -24.93
C ALA A 136 -6.49 99.59 -26.44
N THR A 137 -5.45 100.13 -27.09
CA THR A 137 -5.18 99.87 -28.51
C THR A 137 -4.86 98.40 -28.76
N ARG A 138 -4.05 97.75 -27.92
CA ARG A 138 -3.79 96.31 -28.00
C ARG A 138 -5.06 95.47 -27.86
N MET A 139 -5.91 95.76 -26.87
CA MET A 139 -7.19 95.05 -26.71
C MET A 139 -8.13 95.25 -27.90
N ARG A 140 -8.11 96.44 -28.53
CA ARG A 140 -8.86 96.68 -29.77
C ARG A 140 -8.32 95.84 -30.94
N LEU A 141 -7.01 95.78 -31.11
CA LEU A 141 -6.36 94.93 -32.12
C LEU A 141 -6.68 93.45 -31.87
N GLU A 142 -6.58 92.96 -30.63
CA GLU A 142 -6.93 91.58 -30.27
C GLU A 142 -8.41 91.23 -30.56
N GLN A 143 -9.30 92.22 -30.64
CA GLN A 143 -10.70 92.04 -31.04
C GLN A 143 -10.92 91.99 -32.55
N GLU A 144 -9.93 92.37 -33.37
CA GLU A 144 -10.00 92.25 -34.82
C GLU A 144 -10.04 90.77 -35.22
N ASP A 145 -10.90 90.40 -36.16
CA ASP A 145 -11.18 89.01 -36.48
C ASP A 145 -9.96 88.28 -37.05
N GLU A 146 -9.13 88.97 -37.85
CA GLU A 146 -7.85 88.43 -38.34
C GLU A 146 -6.92 88.04 -37.19
N ILE A 147 -6.83 88.86 -36.14
CA ILE A 147 -5.97 88.58 -34.98
C ILE A 147 -6.53 87.43 -34.13
N LYS A 148 -7.86 87.25 -34.07
CA LYS A 148 -8.47 86.06 -33.46
C LYS A 148 -8.14 84.81 -34.26
N GLU A 149 -8.27 84.85 -35.58
CA GLU A 149 -7.91 83.73 -36.47
C GLU A 149 -6.43 83.33 -36.30
N PHE A 150 -5.51 84.32 -36.27
CA PHE A 150 -4.10 84.07 -35.98
C PHE A 150 -3.90 83.47 -34.58
N SER A 151 -4.61 83.98 -33.57
CA SER A 151 -4.55 83.44 -32.21
C SER A 151 -5.02 81.99 -32.14
N GLU A 152 -6.07 81.64 -32.89
CA GLU A 152 -6.54 80.25 -33.04
C GLU A 152 -5.50 79.37 -33.73
N LEU A 153 -4.85 79.85 -34.79
CA LEU A 153 -3.79 79.12 -35.48
C LEU A 153 -2.59 78.87 -34.55
N ILE A 154 -2.20 79.87 -33.77
CA ILE A 154 -1.13 79.74 -32.76
C ILE A 154 -1.53 78.70 -31.71
N LEU A 155 -2.77 78.72 -31.23
CA LEU A 155 -3.26 77.74 -30.26
C LEU A 155 -3.27 76.32 -30.85
N LYS A 156 -3.76 76.16 -32.08
CA LYS A 156 -3.73 74.87 -32.80
C LYS A 156 -2.29 74.38 -32.94
N ALA A 157 -1.35 75.23 -33.35
CA ALA A 157 0.06 74.88 -33.46
C ALA A 157 0.65 74.42 -32.11
N LYS A 158 0.35 75.13 -31.00
CA LYS A 158 0.75 74.72 -29.65
C LYS A 158 0.17 73.34 -29.28
N CYS A 159 -1.12 73.10 -29.56
CA CYS A 159 -1.76 71.81 -29.30
C CYS A 159 -1.13 70.68 -30.15
N HIS A 160 -0.79 70.95 -31.40
CA HIS A 160 -0.09 69.99 -32.27
C HIS A 160 1.29 69.66 -31.72
N MET A 161 2.08 70.67 -31.33
CA MET A 161 3.40 70.44 -30.72
C MET A 161 3.31 69.56 -29.47
N ILE A 162 2.36 69.83 -28.57
CA ILE A 162 2.16 69.02 -27.35
C ILE A 162 1.70 67.60 -27.71
N ARG A 163 0.84 67.45 -28.72
CA ARG A 163 0.40 66.13 -29.17
C ARG A 163 1.57 65.35 -29.76
N ASP A 164 2.41 65.97 -30.56
CA ASP A 164 3.56 65.32 -31.18
C ASP A 164 4.56 64.87 -30.12
N THR A 165 4.82 65.69 -29.09
CA THR A 165 5.65 65.27 -27.95
C THR A 165 5.02 64.11 -27.19
N GLN A 166 3.72 64.13 -26.93
CA GLN A 166 3.00 63.02 -26.28
C GLN A 166 3.03 61.72 -27.10
N ILE A 167 2.93 61.82 -28.43
CA ILE A 167 3.03 60.66 -29.32
C ILE A 167 4.43 60.04 -29.21
N LEU A 168 5.48 60.86 -29.22
CA LEU A 168 6.85 60.38 -29.06
C LEU A 168 7.09 59.75 -27.68
N GLU A 169 6.61 60.39 -26.62
CA GLU A 169 6.65 59.83 -25.25
C GLU A 169 5.95 58.48 -25.18
N LYS A 170 4.74 58.37 -25.74
CA LYS A 170 3.99 57.12 -25.78
C LYS A 170 4.76 56.03 -26.53
N GLN A 171 5.37 56.37 -27.67
CA GLN A 171 6.19 55.43 -28.44
C GLN A 171 7.41 54.94 -27.65
N LEU A 172 8.07 55.83 -26.90
CA LEU A 172 9.17 55.45 -26.01
C LEU A 172 8.71 54.52 -24.90
N ILE A 173 7.62 54.86 -24.20
CA ILE A 173 7.03 54.02 -23.16
C ILE A 173 6.68 52.63 -23.70
N THR A 174 6.08 52.54 -24.88
CA THR A 174 5.76 51.23 -25.48
C THR A 174 7.01 50.40 -25.76
N LYS A 175 8.10 51.02 -26.22
CA LYS A 175 9.36 50.31 -26.48
C LYS A 175 9.99 49.81 -25.18
N GLU A 176 10.03 50.64 -24.14
CA GLU A 176 10.55 50.25 -22.82
C GLU A 176 9.73 49.11 -22.21
N LEU A 177 8.40 49.15 -22.33
CA LEU A 177 7.52 48.06 -21.89
C LEU A 177 7.79 46.77 -22.66
N GLU A 178 7.91 46.83 -23.99
CA GLU A 178 8.26 45.65 -24.80
C GLU A 178 9.62 45.06 -24.44
N GLU A 179 10.60 45.90 -24.10
CA GLU A 179 11.93 45.47 -23.65
C GLU A 179 11.87 44.75 -22.29
N GLU A 180 11.13 45.30 -21.33
CA GLU A 180 10.91 44.65 -20.03
C GLU A 180 10.09 43.36 -20.16
N GLU A 181 9.07 43.32 -21.02
CA GLU A 181 8.34 42.08 -21.33
C GLU A 181 9.27 41.00 -21.92
N LYS A 182 10.16 41.38 -22.86
CA LYS A 182 11.18 40.48 -23.42
C LYS A 182 12.15 40.00 -22.33
N ARG A 183 12.56 40.87 -21.41
CA ARG A 183 13.43 40.51 -20.28
C ARG A 183 12.74 39.51 -19.34
N LEU A 184 11.48 39.76 -18.98
CA LEU A 184 10.68 38.86 -18.15
C LEU A 184 10.45 37.51 -18.84
N ALA A 185 10.14 37.50 -20.14
CA ALA A 185 9.99 36.28 -20.92
C ALA A 185 11.27 35.41 -20.89
N ARG A 186 12.45 36.02 -21.03
CA ARG A 186 13.74 35.31 -20.90
C ARG A 186 13.93 34.74 -19.50
N MET A 187 13.60 35.50 -18.46
CA MET A 187 13.69 35.03 -17.07
C MET A 187 12.76 33.83 -16.83
N MET A 188 11.51 33.90 -17.29
CA MET A 188 10.55 32.80 -17.20
C MET A 188 11.02 31.56 -17.98
N GLU A 189 11.62 31.74 -19.16
CA GLU A 189 12.15 30.61 -19.93
C GLU A 189 13.32 29.92 -19.20
N VAL A 190 14.22 30.71 -18.59
CA VAL A 190 15.31 30.18 -17.77
C VAL A 190 14.76 29.40 -16.58
N GLU A 191 13.74 29.91 -15.89
CA GLU A 191 13.09 29.19 -14.79
C GLU A 191 12.41 27.91 -15.25
N ARG A 192 11.72 27.94 -16.41
CA ARG A 192 11.13 26.75 -17.03
C ARG A 192 12.20 25.70 -17.34
N ARG A 193 13.34 26.11 -17.93
CA ARG A 193 14.46 25.21 -18.22
C ARG A 193 15.02 24.59 -16.94
N LYS A 194 15.26 25.39 -15.90
CA LYS A 194 15.71 24.89 -14.59
C LYS A 194 14.71 23.92 -13.96
N ALA A 195 13.41 24.17 -14.09
CA ALA A 195 12.38 23.26 -13.60
C ALA A 195 12.42 21.91 -14.34
N ASN A 196 12.54 21.95 -15.67
CA ASN A 196 12.71 20.74 -16.49
C ASN A 196 13.98 19.98 -16.13
N GLU A 197 15.12 20.66 -15.98
CA GLU A 197 16.40 20.03 -15.57
C GLU A 197 16.26 19.32 -14.22
N ARG A 198 15.65 19.97 -13.22
CA ARG A 198 15.39 19.33 -11.92
C ARG A 198 14.49 18.10 -12.05
N GLN A 199 13.49 18.16 -12.91
CA GLN A 199 12.59 17.04 -13.15
C GLN A 199 13.31 15.87 -13.84
N GLU A 200 14.14 16.15 -14.85
CA GLU A 200 15.01 15.17 -15.49
C GLU A 200 15.98 14.52 -14.50
N GLU A 201 16.58 15.29 -13.60
CA GLU A 201 17.46 14.76 -12.55
C GLU A 201 16.73 13.77 -11.62
N LEU A 202 15.49 14.11 -11.23
CA LEU A 202 14.65 13.22 -10.44
C LEU A 202 14.31 11.93 -11.21
N GLU A 203 13.98 12.04 -12.50
CA GLU A 203 13.74 10.87 -13.35
C GLU A 203 15.00 10.01 -13.52
N ARG A 204 16.18 10.63 -13.71
CA ARG A 204 17.46 9.91 -13.79
C ARG A 204 17.71 9.14 -12.49
N LYS A 205 17.48 9.76 -11.32
CA LYS A 205 17.60 9.08 -10.02
C LYS A 205 16.63 7.91 -9.88
N ARG A 206 15.36 8.08 -10.29
CA ARG A 206 14.36 6.99 -10.30
C ARG A 206 14.77 5.84 -11.22
N LYS A 207 15.24 6.14 -12.44
CA LYS A 207 15.76 5.15 -13.39
C LYS A 207 16.95 4.39 -12.81
N GLN A 208 17.89 5.08 -12.17
CA GLN A 208 19.02 4.43 -11.50
C GLN A 208 18.58 3.52 -10.35
N GLN A 209 17.61 3.93 -9.54
CA GLN A 209 17.04 3.08 -8.48
C GLN A 209 16.38 1.83 -9.07
N LEU A 210 15.62 1.95 -10.15
CA LEU A 210 15.02 0.81 -10.86
C LEU A 210 16.08 -0.15 -11.41
N ILE A 211 17.17 0.37 -11.98
CA ILE A 211 18.28 -0.45 -12.48
C ILE A 211 18.96 -1.19 -11.32
N ARG A 212 19.21 -0.51 -10.19
CA ARG A 212 19.78 -1.15 -8.98
C ARG A 212 18.86 -2.26 -8.45
N GLY A 213 17.57 -1.98 -8.30
CA GLY A 213 16.59 -2.99 -7.88
C GLY A 213 16.52 -4.17 -8.85
N ARG A 214 16.57 -3.92 -10.17
CA ARG A 214 16.66 -5.00 -11.17
C ARG A 214 17.92 -5.84 -11.01
N GLN A 215 19.08 -5.21 -10.79
CA GLN A 215 20.34 -5.93 -10.57
C GLN A 215 20.29 -6.80 -9.31
N GLU A 216 19.68 -6.32 -8.23
CA GLU A 216 19.49 -7.09 -7.01
C GLU A 216 18.57 -8.30 -7.24
N LEU A 217 17.47 -8.12 -7.98
CA LEU A 217 16.57 -9.22 -8.34
C LEU A 217 17.27 -10.27 -9.22
N VAL A 218 18.05 -9.84 -10.21
CA VAL A 218 18.84 -10.77 -11.05
C VAL A 218 19.80 -11.58 -10.17
N LYS A 219 20.53 -10.94 -9.26
CA LYS A 219 21.41 -11.64 -8.31
C LYS A 219 20.65 -12.63 -7.41
N GLN A 220 19.43 -12.29 -6.98
CA GLN A 220 18.58 -13.21 -6.21
C GLN A 220 18.13 -14.40 -7.05
N ILE A 221 17.79 -14.19 -8.32
CA ILE A 221 17.41 -15.27 -9.25
C ILE A 221 18.60 -16.21 -9.48
N GLU A 222 19.80 -15.66 -9.70
CA GLU A 222 21.04 -16.43 -9.86
C GLU A 222 21.32 -17.29 -8.62
N LYS A 223 21.30 -16.69 -7.41
CA LYS A 223 21.46 -17.43 -6.15
C LYS A 223 20.42 -18.54 -5.97
N ASN A 224 19.15 -18.25 -6.27
CA ASN A 224 18.09 -19.25 -6.18
C ASN A 224 18.28 -20.38 -7.21
N ALA A 225 18.82 -20.08 -8.39
CA ALA A 225 19.15 -21.09 -9.39
C ALA A 225 20.30 -21.98 -8.91
N GLU A 226 21.37 -21.39 -8.36
CA GLU A 226 22.49 -22.11 -7.74
C GLU A 226 22.01 -23.00 -6.58
N GLU A 227 21.15 -22.49 -5.69
CA GLU A 227 20.58 -23.32 -4.61
C GLU A 227 19.77 -24.50 -5.15
N ARG A 228 19.03 -24.31 -6.26
CA ARG A 228 18.28 -25.40 -6.90
C ARG A 228 19.20 -26.44 -7.50
N THR A 229 20.31 -26.05 -8.13
CA THR A 229 21.29 -27.00 -8.67
C THR A 229 21.96 -27.77 -7.53
N MET A 230 22.40 -27.10 -6.46
CA MET A 230 22.97 -27.78 -5.30
C MET A 230 21.99 -28.77 -4.65
N ARG A 231 20.71 -28.40 -4.51
CA ARG A 231 19.67 -29.32 -3.98
C ARG A 231 19.34 -30.47 -4.93
N ALA A 232 19.54 -30.30 -6.24
CA ALA A 232 19.39 -31.40 -7.20
C ALA A 232 20.56 -32.37 -7.06
N GLU A 233 21.79 -31.86 -7.01
CA GLU A 233 23.00 -32.66 -6.78
C GLU A 233 22.95 -33.46 -5.48
N GLN A 234 22.47 -32.85 -4.38
CA GLN A 234 22.27 -33.54 -3.10
C GLN A 234 21.28 -34.71 -3.23
N ARG A 235 20.15 -34.50 -3.90
CA ARG A 235 19.15 -35.56 -4.14
C ARG A 235 19.71 -36.67 -5.03
N ASP A 236 20.52 -36.33 -6.03
CA ASP A 236 21.17 -37.31 -6.89
C ASP A 236 22.21 -38.14 -6.12
N GLN A 237 22.96 -37.51 -5.21
CA GLN A 237 23.88 -38.22 -4.30
C GLN A 237 23.12 -39.17 -3.37
N GLU A 238 22.07 -38.70 -2.70
CA GLU A 238 21.22 -39.54 -1.83
C GLU A 238 20.60 -40.72 -2.61
N ALA A 239 20.15 -40.48 -3.85
CA ALA A 239 19.61 -41.51 -4.71
C ALA A 239 20.68 -42.55 -5.10
N GLN A 240 21.91 -42.12 -5.38
CA GLN A 240 23.04 -43.02 -5.65
C GLN A 240 23.37 -43.87 -4.43
N GLU A 241 23.48 -43.28 -3.24
CA GLU A 241 23.72 -44.00 -1.99
C GLU A 241 22.62 -45.03 -1.70
N MET A 242 21.36 -44.65 -1.91
CA MET A 242 20.22 -45.56 -1.75
C MET A 242 20.27 -46.73 -2.74
N LEU A 243 20.62 -46.46 -4.01
CA LEU A 243 20.82 -47.50 -5.02
C LEU A 243 21.97 -48.46 -4.63
N GLU A 244 23.07 -47.95 -4.09
CA GLU A 244 24.16 -48.78 -3.59
C GLU A 244 23.75 -49.66 -2.41
N CYS A 245 23.00 -49.11 -1.47
CA CYS A 245 22.43 -49.86 -0.34
C CYS A 245 21.49 -50.97 -0.83
N LEU A 246 20.59 -50.67 -1.78
CA LEU A 246 19.70 -51.67 -2.38
C LEU A 246 20.49 -52.77 -3.11
N LYS A 247 21.54 -52.42 -3.86
CA LYS A 247 22.41 -53.40 -4.51
C LYS A 247 23.09 -54.31 -3.48
N LYS A 248 23.61 -53.75 -2.37
CA LYS A 248 24.23 -54.56 -1.30
C LYS A 248 23.22 -55.55 -0.69
N MET A 249 22.00 -55.10 -0.37
CA MET A 249 20.95 -55.99 0.14
C MET A 249 20.57 -57.07 -0.88
N GLN A 250 20.41 -56.73 -2.16
CA GLN A 250 20.14 -57.72 -3.21
C GLN A 250 21.24 -58.77 -3.31
N MET A 251 22.51 -58.38 -3.20
CA MET A 251 23.64 -59.31 -3.20
C MET A 251 23.66 -60.20 -1.95
N GLU A 252 23.27 -59.69 -0.79
CA GLU A 252 23.13 -60.46 0.45
C GLU A 252 21.97 -61.47 0.35
N ASP A 253 20.81 -61.04 -0.15
CA ASP A 253 19.64 -61.90 -0.40
C ASP A 253 19.98 -63.03 -1.37
N GLN A 254 20.72 -62.74 -2.44
CA GLN A 254 21.20 -63.76 -3.39
C GLN A 254 22.10 -64.79 -2.70
N LYS A 255 23.07 -64.35 -1.89
CA LYS A 255 23.95 -65.25 -1.13
C LYS A 255 23.16 -66.10 -0.13
N ASP A 256 22.15 -65.55 0.52
CA ASP A 256 21.31 -66.30 1.46
C ASP A 256 20.41 -67.31 0.76
N LEU A 257 19.91 -67.00 -0.44
CA LEU A 257 19.21 -67.95 -1.30
C LEU A 257 20.15 -69.09 -1.74
N GLU A 258 21.37 -68.77 -2.16
CA GLU A 258 22.40 -69.77 -2.50
C GLU A 258 22.70 -70.69 -1.31
N ARG A 259 22.92 -70.13 -0.11
CA ARG A 259 23.13 -70.90 1.13
C ARG A 259 21.95 -71.81 1.44
N LYS A 260 20.71 -71.32 1.33
CA LYS A 260 19.49 -72.12 1.52
C LYS A 260 19.41 -73.25 0.50
N HIS A 261 19.72 -72.99 -0.77
CA HIS A 261 19.76 -74.03 -1.80
C HIS A 261 20.83 -75.07 -1.53
N GLU A 262 22.02 -74.68 -1.09
CA GLU A 262 23.08 -75.61 -0.69
C GLU A 262 22.67 -76.46 0.51
N GLN A 263 22.06 -75.85 1.53
CA GLN A 263 21.54 -76.57 2.69
C GLN A 263 20.44 -77.55 2.29
N GLN A 264 19.49 -77.14 1.44
CA GLN A 264 18.46 -78.01 0.89
C GLN A 264 19.08 -79.18 0.12
N ARG A 265 20.11 -78.95 -0.70
CA ARG A 265 20.83 -80.02 -1.41
C ARG A 265 21.50 -81.00 -0.45
N LYS A 266 22.13 -80.50 0.62
CA LYS A 266 22.74 -81.34 1.68
C LYS A 266 21.69 -82.20 2.38
N ILE A 267 20.59 -81.61 2.81
CA ILE A 267 19.47 -82.31 3.47
C ILE A 267 18.86 -83.35 2.52
N GLN A 268 18.62 -83.00 1.25
CA GLN A 268 18.10 -83.96 0.26
C GLN A 268 19.06 -85.13 0.03
N ALA A 269 20.38 -84.88 -0.01
CA ALA A 269 21.37 -85.94 -0.13
C ALA A 269 21.36 -86.86 1.10
N GLU A 270 21.20 -86.31 2.30
CA GLU A 270 21.10 -87.06 3.55
C GLU A 270 19.81 -87.89 3.63
N ILE A 271 18.66 -87.32 3.29
CA ILE A 271 17.39 -88.06 3.19
C ILE A 271 17.51 -89.22 2.21
N LYS A 272 18.14 -89.01 1.05
CA LYS A 272 18.37 -90.09 0.07
C LYS A 272 19.26 -91.20 0.66
N ARG A 273 20.31 -90.87 1.41
CA ARG A 273 21.16 -91.85 2.09
C ARG A 273 20.36 -92.65 3.12
N ILE A 274 19.62 -91.98 4.00
CA ILE A 274 18.79 -92.62 5.04
C ILE A 274 17.68 -93.49 4.41
N ASN A 275 17.03 -93.02 3.34
CA ASN A 275 16.02 -93.81 2.65
C ASN A 275 16.61 -95.07 2.01
N ASN A 276 17.78 -94.97 1.38
CA ASN A 276 18.48 -96.13 0.83
C ASN A 276 18.88 -97.13 1.93
N GLU A 277 19.37 -96.65 3.07
CA GLU A 277 19.68 -97.50 4.24
C GLU A 277 18.41 -98.17 4.81
N ASN A 278 17.33 -97.41 4.98
CA ASN A 278 16.04 -97.96 5.42
C ASN A 278 15.48 -99.00 4.45
N GLN A 279 15.65 -98.80 3.14
CA GLN A 279 15.22 -99.77 2.14
C GLN A 279 16.03 -101.07 2.26
N ARG A 280 17.35 -100.99 2.44
CA ARG A 280 18.20 -102.16 2.71
C ARG A 280 17.78 -102.88 3.99
N LEU A 281 17.51 -102.16 5.07
CA LEU A 281 17.04 -102.75 6.32
C LEU A 281 15.69 -103.44 6.17
N LYS A 282 14.75 -102.86 5.40
CA LYS A 282 13.46 -103.50 5.08
C LYS A 282 13.64 -104.78 4.26
N GLU A 283 14.55 -104.77 3.29
CA GLU A 283 14.89 -105.96 2.50
C GLU A 283 15.48 -107.06 3.40
N GLU A 284 16.40 -106.72 4.30
CA GLU A 284 16.96 -107.66 5.28
C GLU A 284 15.89 -108.21 6.23
N GLN A 285 14.98 -107.37 6.72
CA GLN A 285 13.85 -107.80 7.55
C GLN A 285 12.94 -108.76 6.78
N LEU A 286 12.57 -108.44 5.54
CA LEU A 286 11.76 -109.31 4.70
C LEU A 286 12.44 -110.67 4.45
N GLN A 287 13.75 -110.70 4.26
CA GLN A 287 14.49 -111.96 4.14
C GLN A 287 14.45 -112.77 5.45
N ARG A 288 14.59 -112.12 6.61
CA ARG A 288 14.48 -112.78 7.92
C ARG A 288 13.07 -113.32 8.17
N GLU A 289 12.03 -112.56 7.81
CA GLU A 289 10.63 -112.98 7.89
C GLU A 289 10.37 -114.20 7.00
N LYS A 290 10.84 -114.19 5.75
CA LYS A 290 10.75 -115.37 4.86
C LYS A 290 11.42 -116.61 5.46
N MET A 291 12.61 -116.45 6.03
CA MET A 291 13.30 -117.57 6.70
C MET A 291 12.54 -118.04 7.94
N ALA A 292 11.90 -117.14 8.68
CA ALA A 292 11.07 -117.50 9.84
C ALA A 292 9.77 -118.20 9.42
N GLU A 293 9.09 -117.71 8.38
CA GLU A 293 7.90 -118.35 7.79
C GLU A 293 8.20 -119.75 7.27
N GLN A 294 9.34 -119.95 6.59
CA GLN A 294 9.80 -121.27 6.17
C GLN A 294 9.97 -122.21 7.36
N ARG A 295 10.60 -121.75 8.45
CA ARG A 295 10.75 -122.54 9.70
C ARG A 295 9.41 -122.86 10.36
N VAL A 296 8.45 -121.92 10.35
CA VAL A 296 7.09 -122.16 10.87
C VAL A 296 6.36 -123.19 10.03
N LEU A 297 6.46 -123.11 8.69
CA LEU A 297 5.87 -124.10 7.79
C LEU A 297 6.49 -125.49 7.96
N GLU A 298 7.81 -125.57 8.11
CA GLU A 298 8.52 -126.83 8.41
C GLU A 298 8.08 -127.41 9.76
N TYR A 299 7.97 -126.58 10.79
CA TYR A 299 7.46 -126.99 12.10
C TYR A 299 6.01 -127.48 12.03
N GLN A 300 5.14 -126.77 11.31
CA GLN A 300 3.74 -127.18 11.09
C GLN A 300 3.67 -128.51 10.33
N ARG A 301 4.47 -128.71 9.28
CA ARG A 301 4.54 -130.00 8.56
C ARG A 301 4.98 -131.14 9.47
N GLN A 302 6.00 -130.94 10.30
CA GLN A 302 6.46 -131.93 11.26
C GLN A 302 5.40 -132.23 12.34
N LYS A 303 4.69 -131.21 12.83
CA LYS A 303 3.59 -131.37 13.77
C LYS A 303 2.44 -132.17 13.16
N MET A 304 2.00 -131.81 11.95
CA MET A 304 0.95 -132.51 11.21
C MET A 304 1.33 -133.97 10.94
N ALA A 305 2.60 -134.26 10.62
CA ALA A 305 3.07 -135.63 10.43
C ALA A 305 3.02 -136.46 11.73
N ARG A 306 3.43 -135.88 12.86
CA ARG A 306 3.36 -136.54 14.19
C ARG A 306 1.92 -136.77 14.65
N GLU A 307 1.03 -135.81 14.40
CA GLU A 307 -0.40 -135.95 14.70
C GLU A 307 -1.05 -137.02 13.80
N ALA A 308 -0.71 -137.08 12.52
CA ALA A 308 -1.18 -138.12 11.61
C ALA A 308 -0.67 -139.53 11.98
N GLU A 309 0.59 -139.66 12.43
CA GLU A 309 1.13 -140.92 12.96
C GLU A 309 0.39 -141.37 14.21
N PHE A 310 0.12 -140.45 15.15
CA PHE A 310 -0.64 -140.73 16.38
C PHE A 310 -2.11 -141.09 16.10
N GLU A 311 -2.76 -140.41 15.15
CA GLU A 311 -4.12 -140.74 14.71
C GLU A 311 -4.17 -142.12 14.04
N ALA A 312 -3.19 -142.47 13.20
CA ALA A 312 -3.11 -143.78 12.58
C ALA A 312 -2.90 -144.92 13.61
N GLU A 313 -2.12 -144.69 14.66
CA GLU A 313 -1.97 -145.62 15.78
C GLU A 313 -3.26 -145.78 16.60
N GLN A 314 -3.94 -144.67 16.90
CA GLN A 314 -5.25 -144.67 17.57
C GLN A 314 -6.31 -145.42 16.75
N GLU A 315 -6.35 -145.21 15.43
CA GLU A 315 -7.27 -145.92 14.54
C GLU A 315 -6.97 -147.43 14.48
N ARG A 316 -5.70 -147.85 14.49
CA ARG A 316 -5.35 -149.27 14.55
C ARG A 316 -5.86 -149.93 15.82
N ILE A 317 -5.67 -149.28 16.97
CA ILE A 317 -6.17 -149.75 18.27
C ILE A 317 -7.71 -149.78 18.29
N ARG A 318 -8.39 -148.77 17.74
CA ARG A 318 -9.86 -148.77 17.62
C ARG A 318 -10.36 -149.90 16.72
N ARG A 319 -9.75 -150.11 15.55
CA ARG A 319 -10.14 -151.19 14.62
C ARG A 319 -9.92 -152.58 15.21
N GLU A 320 -8.90 -152.78 16.03
CA GLU A 320 -8.68 -154.04 16.75
C GLU A 320 -9.76 -154.27 17.83
N LYS A 321 -10.06 -153.25 18.64
CA LYS A 321 -11.14 -153.33 19.65
C LYS A 321 -12.53 -153.47 19.03
N GLU A 322 -12.79 -152.87 17.88
CA GLU A 322 -14.04 -153.04 17.14
C GLU A 322 -14.19 -154.45 16.56
N LYS A 323 -13.10 -155.07 16.08
CA LYS A 323 -13.15 -156.48 15.63
C LYS A 323 -13.44 -157.45 16.78
N GLU A 324 -12.90 -157.21 17.98
CA GLU A 324 -13.20 -158.03 19.15
C GLU A 324 -14.63 -157.83 19.66
N THR A 325 -15.11 -156.58 19.73
CA THR A 325 -16.49 -156.29 20.15
C THR A 325 -17.53 -156.74 19.14
N ALA A 326 -17.24 -156.70 17.84
CA ALA A 326 -18.10 -157.26 16.79
C ALA A 326 -18.20 -158.79 16.88
N ARG A 327 -17.09 -159.50 17.17
CA ARG A 327 -17.12 -160.96 17.41
C ARG A 327 -17.97 -161.32 18.64
N LEU A 328 -17.83 -160.57 19.73
CA LEU A 328 -18.60 -160.81 20.96
C LEU A 328 -20.09 -160.49 20.79
N ARG A 329 -20.46 -159.43 20.05
CA ARG A 329 -21.86 -159.14 19.73
C ARG A 329 -22.49 -160.17 18.80
N ALA A 330 -21.78 -160.62 17.76
CA ALA A 330 -22.29 -161.65 16.85
C ALA A 330 -22.51 -163.01 17.54
N LEU A 331 -21.72 -163.35 18.57
CA LEU A 331 -21.90 -164.56 19.36
C LEU A 331 -23.10 -164.45 20.32
N GLN A 332 -23.32 -163.26 20.91
CA GLN A 332 -24.46 -162.99 21.79
C GLN A 332 -25.79 -162.93 21.03
N GLU A 333 -25.81 -162.31 19.84
CA GLU A 333 -27.00 -162.21 18.98
C GLU A 333 -27.47 -163.61 18.52
N ARG A 334 -26.55 -164.48 18.08
CA ARG A 334 -26.87 -165.89 17.75
C ARG A 334 -27.40 -166.71 18.93
N ALA A 335 -26.96 -166.42 20.16
CA ALA A 335 -27.45 -167.10 21.35
C ALA A 335 -28.86 -166.61 21.76
N GLN A 336 -29.12 -165.31 21.59
CA GLN A 336 -30.43 -164.70 21.86
C GLN A 336 -31.48 -165.15 20.83
N ASP A 337 -31.12 -165.24 19.54
CA ASP A 337 -32.01 -165.72 18.48
C ASP A 337 -32.41 -167.19 18.71
N TYR A 338 -31.48 -168.05 19.13
CA TYR A 338 -31.77 -169.46 19.43
C TYR A 338 -32.64 -169.65 20.69
N GLN A 339 -32.55 -168.74 21.66
CA GLN A 339 -33.43 -168.73 22.84
C GLN A 339 -34.83 -168.19 22.50
N ALA A 340 -34.94 -167.16 21.66
CA ALA A 340 -36.21 -166.62 21.17
C ALA A 340 -37.00 -167.63 20.34
N GLU A 341 -36.34 -168.44 19.49
CA GLU A 341 -37.00 -169.52 18.73
C GLU A 341 -37.55 -170.64 19.64
N LYS A 342 -36.84 -170.97 20.73
CA LYS A 342 -37.30 -171.98 21.71
C LYS A 342 -38.48 -171.49 22.54
N ASP A 343 -38.51 -170.22 22.89
CA ASP A 343 -39.59 -169.63 23.69
C ASP A 343 -40.86 -169.39 22.86
N ALA A 344 -40.73 -169.10 21.56
CA ALA A 344 -41.87 -169.07 20.62
C ALA A 344 -42.53 -170.46 20.46
N LEU A 345 -41.73 -171.53 20.40
CA LEU A 345 -42.22 -172.92 20.35
C LEU A 345 -42.86 -173.37 21.68
N ARG A 346 -42.37 -172.86 22.81
CA ARG A 346 -42.90 -173.16 24.14
C ARG A 346 -44.24 -172.46 24.40
N ALA A 347 -44.40 -171.22 23.92
CA ALA A 347 -45.65 -170.47 24.00
C ALA A 347 -46.77 -171.10 23.16
N LYS A 348 -46.48 -171.54 21.92
CA LYS A 348 -47.46 -172.26 21.07
C LYS A 348 -47.92 -173.57 21.71
N ARG A 349 -47.01 -174.35 22.31
CA ARG A 349 -47.36 -175.60 23.02
C ARG A 349 -48.18 -175.34 24.29
N SER A 350 -47.93 -174.25 25.00
CA SER A 350 -48.70 -173.88 26.20
C SER A 350 -50.13 -173.47 25.86
N GLN A 351 -50.34 -172.73 24.77
CA GLN A 351 -51.68 -172.34 24.33
C GLN A 351 -52.49 -173.54 23.80
N GLU A 352 -51.87 -174.45 23.04
CA GLU A 352 -52.52 -175.69 22.58
C GLU A 352 -52.79 -176.70 23.72
N ALA A 353 -51.97 -176.72 24.77
CA ALA A 353 -52.19 -177.57 25.95
C ALA A 353 -53.35 -177.06 26.80
N ALA A 354 -53.42 -175.74 27.02
CA ALA A 354 -54.53 -175.12 27.76
C ALA A 354 -55.88 -175.33 27.04
N GLU A 355 -55.91 -175.23 25.71
CA GLU A 355 -57.12 -175.44 24.91
C GLU A 355 -57.57 -176.91 24.90
N ARG A 356 -56.62 -177.86 24.93
CA ARG A 356 -56.91 -179.31 25.05
C ARG A 356 -57.43 -179.69 26.44
N GLU A 357 -56.87 -179.11 27.50
CA GLU A 357 -57.33 -179.34 28.88
C GLU A 357 -58.71 -178.75 29.13
N TRP A 358 -59.02 -177.59 28.53
CA TRP A 358 -60.34 -176.98 28.63
C TRP A 358 -61.42 -177.85 27.96
N ARG A 359 -61.16 -178.38 26.75
CA ARG A 359 -62.07 -179.32 26.07
C ARG A 359 -62.25 -180.65 26.82
N ARG A 360 -61.21 -181.17 27.49
CA ARG A 360 -61.32 -182.37 28.35
C ARG A 360 -62.18 -182.12 29.59
N LYS A 361 -62.00 -180.97 30.25
CA LYS A 361 -62.75 -180.62 31.46
C LYS A 361 -64.24 -180.43 31.20
N GLU A 362 -64.63 -179.88 30.04
CA GLU A 362 -66.05 -179.84 29.65
C GLU A 362 -66.63 -181.25 29.44
N GLN A 363 -65.89 -182.12 28.75
CA GLN A 363 -66.36 -183.47 28.43
C GLN A 363 -66.45 -184.37 29.68
N GLU A 364 -65.53 -184.22 30.64
CA GLU A 364 -65.58 -184.90 31.94
C GLU A 364 -66.70 -184.37 32.85
N ALA A 365 -66.98 -183.07 32.84
CA ALA A 365 -68.09 -182.50 33.59
C ALA A 365 -69.45 -182.98 33.08
N ALA A 366 -69.61 -183.15 31.76
CA ALA A 366 -70.79 -183.74 31.15
C ALA A 366 -70.96 -185.23 31.52
N ARG A 367 -69.86 -186.01 31.50
CA ARG A 367 -69.87 -187.43 31.91
C ARG A 367 -70.24 -187.61 33.39
N ARG A 368 -69.66 -186.81 34.29
CA ARG A 368 -69.99 -186.87 35.72
C ARG A 368 -71.45 -186.54 36.00
N LYS A 369 -72.04 -185.57 35.31
CA LYS A 369 -73.48 -185.29 35.43
C LYS A 369 -74.35 -186.47 34.98
N ALA A 370 -73.98 -187.15 33.90
CA ALA A 370 -74.70 -188.33 33.42
C ALA A 370 -74.61 -189.52 34.40
N GLU A 371 -73.43 -189.74 35.00
CA GLU A 371 -73.23 -190.76 36.04
C GLU A 371 -74.03 -190.47 37.30
N THR A 372 -74.06 -189.21 37.77
CA THR A 372 -74.87 -188.82 38.94
C THR A 372 -76.37 -188.98 38.69
N ASP A 373 -76.84 -188.68 37.47
CA ASP A 373 -78.26 -188.86 37.12
C ASP A 373 -78.63 -190.35 36.98
N ALA A 374 -77.72 -191.20 36.50
CA ALA A 374 -77.92 -192.65 36.44
C ALA A 374 -77.96 -193.29 37.83
N LEU A 375 -77.05 -192.87 38.72
CA LEU A 375 -77.00 -193.35 40.11
C LEU A 375 -78.24 -192.91 40.89
N LEU A 376 -78.71 -191.67 40.70
CA LEU A 376 -79.96 -191.18 41.31
C LEU A 376 -81.18 -191.97 40.84
N LYS A 377 -81.21 -192.43 39.58
CA LYS A 377 -82.29 -193.31 39.07
C LYS A 377 -82.23 -194.72 39.67
N GLN A 378 -81.04 -195.31 39.79
CA GLN A 378 -80.84 -196.63 40.42
C GLN A 378 -81.20 -196.60 41.91
N SER A 379 -80.74 -195.58 42.65
CA SER A 379 -81.07 -195.42 44.07
C SER A 379 -82.57 -195.20 44.29
N ARG A 380 -83.28 -194.52 43.38
CA ARG A 380 -84.74 -194.37 43.44
C ARG A 380 -85.49 -195.68 43.24
N LEU A 381 -84.97 -196.59 42.41
CA LEU A 381 -85.52 -197.94 42.21
C LEU A 381 -85.24 -198.84 43.42
N GLU A 382 -84.04 -198.79 43.99
CA GLU A 382 -83.67 -199.52 45.20
C GLU A 382 -84.46 -199.05 46.43
N GLN A 383 -84.69 -197.74 46.57
CA GLN A 383 -85.45 -197.19 47.69
C GLN A 383 -86.94 -197.58 47.61
N VAL A 384 -87.50 -197.76 46.40
CA VAL A 384 -88.84 -198.33 46.20
C VAL A 384 -88.87 -199.81 46.61
N ALA A 385 -87.90 -200.61 46.16
CA ALA A 385 -87.79 -202.03 46.52
C ALA A 385 -87.56 -202.28 48.03
N ALA A 386 -86.76 -201.43 48.69
CA ALA A 386 -86.53 -201.51 50.14
C ALA A 386 -87.76 -201.10 50.95
N ARG A 387 -88.55 -200.13 50.47
CA ARG A 387 -89.84 -199.76 51.09
C ARG A 387 -90.83 -200.91 50.99
N GLU A 388 -90.90 -201.60 49.85
CA GLU A 388 -91.71 -202.81 49.66
C GLU A 388 -91.28 -203.94 50.60
N HIS A 389 -89.97 -204.15 50.76
CA HIS A 389 -89.44 -205.16 51.68
C HIS A 389 -89.69 -204.81 53.17
N SER A 390 -89.58 -203.56 53.57
CA SER A 390 -89.85 -203.13 54.96
C SER A 390 -91.32 -203.25 55.32
N VAL A 391 -92.23 -202.95 54.39
CA VAL A 391 -93.67 -203.19 54.58
C VAL A 391 -93.93 -204.70 54.74
N ALA A 392 -93.21 -205.55 53.98
CA ALA A 392 -93.32 -207.01 54.14
C ALA A 392 -92.81 -207.52 55.51
N VAL A 393 -91.77 -206.89 56.08
CA VAL A 393 -91.25 -207.24 57.41
C VAL A 393 -92.17 -206.74 58.53
N GLN A 394 -92.76 -205.55 58.39
CA GLN A 394 -93.82 -205.08 59.30
C GLN A 394 -95.01 -206.04 59.31
N VAL A 395 -95.40 -206.58 58.14
CA VAL A 395 -96.49 -207.57 58.05
C VAL A 395 -96.13 -208.93 58.67
N GLN A 396 -94.84 -209.26 58.83
CA GLN A 396 -94.39 -210.47 59.53
C GLN A 396 -94.21 -210.23 61.04
N GLN A 397 -93.63 -209.11 61.47
CA GLN A 397 -93.45 -208.78 62.89
C GLN A 397 -94.77 -208.56 63.62
N ASP A 398 -95.74 -207.92 62.96
CA ASP A 398 -97.10 -207.79 63.50
C ASP A 398 -97.82 -209.16 63.61
N ARG A 399 -97.37 -210.18 62.84
CA ARG A 399 -97.87 -211.57 62.94
C ARG A 399 -97.25 -212.36 64.09
N ASP A 400 -96.00 -212.13 64.46
CA ASP A 400 -95.31 -212.91 65.51
C ASP A 400 -95.54 -212.38 66.93
N ASP A 401 -95.61 -211.05 67.17
CA ASP A 401 -95.78 -210.52 68.53
C ASP A 401 -97.23 -210.56 69.02
N PHE A 402 -98.18 -210.61 68.07
CA PHE A 402 -99.57 -210.96 68.36
C PHE A 402 -99.68 -212.32 69.06
N GLU A 403 -98.69 -213.22 68.90
CA GLU A 403 -98.64 -214.52 69.57
C GLU A 403 -98.06 -214.50 71.01
N ARG A 404 -97.49 -213.38 71.52
CA ARG A 404 -96.79 -213.38 72.82
C ARG A 404 -97.56 -212.89 74.05
N ILE A 405 -98.59 -212.05 73.95
CA ILE A 405 -99.16 -211.37 75.14
C ILE A 405 -100.32 -212.10 75.84
N LEU A 406 -101.08 -212.98 75.18
CA LEU A 406 -102.10 -213.74 75.92
C LEU A 406 -101.49 -214.80 76.88
N ARG A 407 -100.16 -214.79 77.12
CA ARG A 407 -99.40 -215.68 78.04
C ARG A 407 -98.95 -214.99 79.32
#